data_AF-A0A3B8Y9H5-F1
#
_entry.id   AF-A0A3B8Y9H5-F1
#
_cell.length_a   1.000
_cell.length_b   1.000
_cell.length_c   1.000
_cell.angle_alpha   90.00
_cell.angle_beta   90.00
_cell.angle_gamma   90.00
#
_symmetry.space_group_name_H-M   'P 1'
#
loop_
_entity.id
_entity.type
_entity.pdbx_description
1 polymer ?
#
loop_
_entity_poly.entity_id
_entity_poly.type
_entity_poly.pdbx_seq_one_letter_code
_entity_poly.pdbx_strand_id
1 'polypeptide(L)'
;TGNCADADPFVNIDNILYNEQGLKPIHRIHYMNYSSKDFARLCQGEDVNICYQDVFLHYRFFKNPEQKPQQLIPTNSLTKATRKLQKFVNKIKRTIS
;
A
#
# COMPACT_ATOMS: atom_id res chain seq x y z
N THR A 1 -17.13 -14.12 -3.56
CA THR A 1 -16.80 -12.81 -4.16
C THR A 1 -15.33 -12.83 -4.52
N GLY A 2 -15.02 -13.22 -5.76
CA GLY A 2 -13.64 -13.21 -6.27
C GLY A 2 -13.20 -11.75 -6.40
N ASN A 3 -12.13 -11.39 -5.71
CA ASN A 3 -11.65 -10.02 -5.72
C ASN A 3 -10.89 -9.79 -7.04
N CYS A 4 -11.07 -8.63 -7.67
CA CYS A 4 -10.35 -8.29 -8.91
C CYS A 4 -8.81 -8.25 -8.76
N ALA A 5 -8.29 -8.45 -7.54
CA ALA A 5 -6.88 -8.62 -7.24
C ALA A 5 -6.32 -9.99 -7.64
N ASP A 6 -7.16 -11.03 -7.70
CA ASP A 6 -6.74 -12.40 -7.99
C ASP A 6 -6.94 -12.79 -9.46
N ALA A 7 -7.65 -11.96 -10.24
CA ALA A 7 -8.35 -12.44 -11.42
C ALA A 7 -7.67 -12.15 -12.76
N ASP A 8 -6.78 -11.16 -12.91
CA ASP A 8 -5.94 -10.94 -14.11
C ASP A 8 -4.91 -9.83 -13.80
N PRO A 9 -3.68 -9.88 -14.36
CA PRO A 9 -2.74 -8.76 -14.27
C PRO A 9 -3.30 -7.53 -14.99
N PHE A 10 -3.13 -6.35 -14.38
CA PHE A 10 -3.47 -5.07 -14.98
C PHE A 10 -2.28 -4.54 -15.79
N VAL A 11 -2.58 -3.86 -16.90
CA VAL A 11 -1.56 -3.17 -17.70
C VAL A 11 -1.55 -1.70 -17.29
N ASN A 12 -0.36 -1.16 -16.97
CA ASN A 12 -0.19 0.25 -16.71
C ASN A 12 0.13 0.99 -18.02
N ILE A 13 -0.70 1.96 -18.39
CA ILE A 13 -0.47 2.88 -19.51
C ILE A 13 -0.62 4.30 -18.96
N ASP A 14 0.46 5.09 -18.99
CA ASP A 14 0.49 6.49 -18.51
C ASP A 14 -0.07 6.71 -17.09
N ASN A 15 0.26 5.80 -16.16
CA ASN A 15 -0.23 5.77 -14.77
C ASN A 15 -1.72 5.46 -14.64
N ILE A 16 -2.37 4.95 -15.68
CA ILE A 16 -3.73 4.42 -15.65
C ILE A 16 -3.64 2.90 -15.74
N LEU A 17 -4.26 2.20 -14.79
CA LEU A 17 -4.37 0.75 -14.85
C LEU A 17 -5.53 0.36 -15.74
N TYR A 18 -5.31 -0.59 -16.63
CA TYR A 18 -6.34 -1.21 -17.45
C TYR A 18 -6.45 -2.69 -17.10
N ASN A 19 -7.61 -3.30 -17.36
CA ASN A 19 -7.68 -4.77 -17.47
C ASN A 19 -6.64 -5.28 -18.47
N GLU A 20 -6.29 -6.57 -18.40
CA GLU A 20 -5.27 -7.17 -19.26
C GLU A 20 -5.49 -6.88 -20.75
N GLN A 21 -6.75 -6.82 -21.18
CA GLN A 21 -7.12 -6.53 -22.56
C GLN A 21 -7.00 -5.04 -22.96
N GLY A 22 -6.67 -4.14 -22.03
CA GLY A 22 -6.48 -2.70 -22.28
C GLY A 22 -7.77 -1.89 -22.48
N LEU A 23 -8.94 -2.49 -22.26
CA LEU A 23 -10.24 -1.96 -22.67
C LEU A 23 -10.92 -1.10 -21.60
N LYS A 24 -10.60 -1.31 -20.32
CA LYS A 24 -11.30 -0.65 -19.22
C LYS A 24 -10.33 -0.06 -18.18
N PRO A 25 -10.31 1.27 -18.00
CA PRO A 25 -9.49 1.89 -16.98
C PRO A 25 -10.05 1.61 -15.57
N ILE A 26 -9.14 1.45 -14.62
CA ILE A 26 -9.41 1.13 -13.22
C ILE A 26 -8.76 2.21 -12.36
N HIS A 27 -9.60 3.05 -11.78
CA HIS A 27 -9.15 4.18 -10.97
C HIS A 27 -9.03 3.86 -9.48
N ARG A 28 -9.46 2.67 -9.04
CA ARG A 28 -9.61 2.34 -7.62
C ARG A 28 -8.71 1.19 -7.20
N ILE A 29 -7.44 1.51 -6.93
CA ILE A 29 -6.41 0.55 -6.48
C ILE A 29 -6.70 0.05 -5.04
N HIS A 30 -7.51 0.76 -4.25
CA HIS A 30 -7.81 0.40 -2.86
C HIS A 30 -8.68 -0.86 -2.69
N TYR A 31 -9.16 -1.46 -3.79
CA TYR A 31 -9.99 -2.67 -3.78
C TYR A 31 -9.16 -3.95 -3.91
N MET A 32 -7.83 -3.87 -3.94
CA MET A 32 -6.97 -5.04 -4.11
C MET A 32 -6.81 -5.92 -2.85
N ASN A 33 -7.78 -5.91 -1.92
CA ASN A 33 -7.75 -6.65 -0.65
C ASN A 33 -6.57 -6.33 0.30
N TYR A 34 -5.85 -5.22 0.09
CA TYR A 34 -4.84 -4.76 1.03
C TYR A 34 -5.46 -3.98 2.19
N SER A 35 -4.82 -4.04 3.37
CA SER A 35 -5.31 -3.31 4.52
C SER A 35 -5.05 -1.80 4.36
N SER A 36 -5.94 -0.95 4.87
CA SER A 36 -5.73 0.51 4.91
C SER A 36 -4.43 0.89 5.64
N LYS A 37 -3.99 0.04 6.58
CA LYS A 37 -2.73 0.21 7.29
C LYS A 37 -1.52 0.05 6.36
N ASP A 38 -1.57 -0.87 5.41
CA ASP A 38 -0.48 -1.07 4.47
C ASP A 38 -0.38 0.08 3.47
N PHE A 39 -1.51 0.62 3.01
CA PHE A 39 -1.50 1.87 2.24
C PHE A 39 -0.94 3.06 3.04
N ALA A 40 -1.29 3.19 4.33
CA ALA A 40 -0.74 4.24 5.19
C ALA A 40 0.79 4.11 5.33
N ARG A 41 1.30 2.89 5.48
CA ARG A 41 2.73 2.58 5.54
C ARG A 41 3.45 2.86 4.23
N LEU A 42 2.82 2.50 3.11
CA LEU A 42 3.33 2.81 1.78
C LEU A 42 3.51 4.32 1.59
N CYS A 43 2.54 5.12 2.04
CA CYS A 43 2.64 6.58 2.01
C CYS A 43 3.78 7.13 2.90
N GLN A 44 4.23 6.37 3.90
CA GLN A 44 5.35 6.71 4.78
C GLN A 44 6.69 6.21 4.23
N GLY A 45 6.71 5.56 3.06
CA GLY A 45 7.93 5.03 2.45
C GLY A 45 8.29 3.61 2.86
N GLU A 46 7.40 2.86 3.52
CA GLU A 46 7.60 1.42 3.73
C GLU A 46 7.26 0.64 2.44
N ASP A 47 8.15 -0.24 1.99
CA ASP A 47 7.80 -1.25 0.99
C ASP A 47 6.98 -2.37 1.65
N VAL A 48 5.71 -2.40 1.27
CA VAL A 48 4.70 -3.33 1.77
C VAL A 48 4.25 -4.34 0.70
N ASN A 49 4.90 -4.36 -0.47
CA ASN A 49 4.63 -5.27 -1.57
C ASN A 49 3.15 -5.22 -2.05
N ILE A 50 2.63 -4.01 -2.22
CA ILE A 50 1.31 -3.78 -2.80
C ILE A 50 1.45 -3.77 -4.33
N CYS A 51 0.63 -4.55 -5.03
CA CYS A 51 0.59 -4.50 -6.49
C CYS A 51 0.30 -3.07 -6.98
N TYR A 52 1.06 -2.61 -7.98
CA TYR A 52 0.91 -1.27 -8.56
C TYR A 52 1.06 -0.12 -7.55
N GLN A 53 1.89 -0.31 -6.52
CA GLN A 53 2.14 0.70 -5.48
C GLN A 53 2.60 2.06 -6.03
N ASP A 54 3.36 2.07 -7.12
CA ASP A 54 3.83 3.30 -7.74
C ASP A 54 2.68 4.11 -8.35
N VAL A 55 1.69 3.44 -8.95
CA VAL A 55 0.50 4.08 -9.51
C VAL A 55 -0.38 4.63 -8.38
N PHE A 56 -0.52 3.89 -7.28
CA PHE A 56 -1.18 4.40 -6.09
C PHE A 56 -0.48 5.66 -5.56
N LEU A 57 0.85 5.64 -5.42
CA LEU A 57 1.62 6.78 -4.91
C LEU A 57 1.54 7.99 -5.85
N HIS A 58 1.54 7.76 -7.16
CA HIS A 58 1.34 8.80 -8.17
C HIS A 58 0.05 9.58 -7.91
N TYR A 59 -1.09 8.88 -7.80
CA TYR A 59 -2.37 9.54 -7.53
C TYR A 59 -2.47 10.11 -6.12
N ARG A 60 -1.94 9.40 -5.12
CA ARG A 60 -2.03 9.82 -3.71
C ARG A 60 -1.34 11.16 -3.44
N PHE A 61 -0.26 11.42 -4.16
CA PHE A 61 0.56 12.63 -4.05
C PHE A 61 0.46 13.54 -5.28
N PHE A 62 -0.53 13.33 -6.16
CA PHE A 62 -0.67 14.09 -7.41
C PHE A 62 -0.69 15.61 -7.20
N LYS A 63 -1.34 16.08 -6.12
CA LYS A 63 -1.41 17.50 -5.77
C LYS A 63 -0.17 18.03 -5.04
N ASN A 64 0.55 17.15 -4.35
CA ASN A 64 1.68 17.48 -3.46
C ASN A 64 2.84 16.49 -3.73
N PRO A 65 3.44 16.52 -4.94
CA PRO A 65 4.43 15.54 -5.36
C PRO A 65 5.68 15.53 -4.47
N GLU A 66 6.02 16.65 -3.84
CA GLU A 66 7.13 16.81 -2.90
C GLU A 66 6.98 15.96 -1.62
N GLN A 67 5.75 15.58 -1.27
CA GLN A 67 5.47 14.72 -0.11
C GLN A 67 5.58 13.23 -0.46
N LYS A 68 5.71 12.88 -1.74
CA LYS A 68 5.81 11.49 -2.18
C LYS A 68 7.14 10.89 -1.68
N PRO A 69 7.14 9.69 -1.06
CA PRO A 69 8.38 9.02 -0.73
C PRO A 69 9.19 8.77 -2.02
N GLN A 70 10.46 9.20 -2.02
CA GLN A 70 11.35 9.04 -3.17
C GLN A 70 11.85 7.61 -3.33
N GLN A 71 11.97 6.89 -2.21
CA GLN A 71 12.42 5.51 -2.16
C GLN A 71 11.58 4.76 -1.13
N LEU A 72 11.30 3.49 -1.43
CA LEU A 72 10.63 2.59 -0.52
C LEU A 72 11.67 1.73 0.20
N ILE A 73 11.56 1.69 1.53
CA ILE A 73 12.47 0.94 2.38
C ILE A 73 11.84 -0.42 2.67
N PRO A 74 12.50 -1.54 2.32
CA PRO A 74 11.99 -2.86 2.63
C PRO A 74 11.82 -3.01 4.13
N THR A 75 10.61 -3.43 4.51
CA THR A 75 10.30 -3.72 5.91
C THR A 75 11.03 -4.98 6.35
N ASN A 76 12.26 -4.81 6.86
CA ASN A 76 13.04 -5.92 7.40
C ASN A 76 12.30 -6.63 8.56
N SER A 77 12.59 -7.91 8.79
CA SER A 77 11.91 -8.71 9.82
C SER A 77 12.03 -8.10 11.22
N LEU A 78 13.13 -7.38 11.49
CA LEU A 78 13.39 -6.65 12.73
C LEU A 78 12.39 -5.51 12.97
N THR A 79 12.13 -4.66 11.98
CA THR A 79 11.13 -3.57 12.09
C THR A 79 9.70 -4.10 12.23
N LYS A 80 9.39 -5.27 11.69
CA LYS A 80 8.10 -5.95 11.92
C LYS A 80 8.00 -6.47 13.36
N ALA A 81 9.09 -7.04 13.90
CA ALA A 81 9.15 -7.56 15.26
C ALA A 81 9.06 -6.45 16.32
N THR A 82 9.83 -5.36 16.17
CA THR A 82 9.76 -4.20 17.08
C THR A 82 8.36 -3.58 17.12
N ARG A 83 7.66 -3.51 15.98
CA ARG A 83 6.28 -3.02 15.91
C ARG A 83 5.27 -3.94 16.63
N LYS A 84 5.45 -5.26 16.58
CA LYS A 84 4.61 -6.20 17.35
C LYS A 84 4.87 -6.03 18.85
N LEU A 85 6.13 -5.88 19.25
CA LEU A 85 6.52 -5.64 20.63
C LEU A 85 5.94 -4.32 21.16
N GLN A 86 6.03 -3.23 20.40
CA GLN A 86 5.49 -1.92 20.78
C GLN A 86 3.97 -1.98 21.00
N LYS A 87 3.23 -2.70 20.15
CA LYS A 87 1.78 -2.88 20.33
C LYS A 87 1.46 -3.63 21.63
N PHE A 88 2.27 -4.65 21.96
CA PHE A 88 2.11 -5.41 23.19
C PHE A 88 2.41 -4.56 24.43
N VAL A 89 3.50 -3.79 24.41
CA VAL A 89 3.86 -2.84 25.47
C VAL A 89 2.77 -1.79 25.66
N ASN A 90 2.26 -1.18 24.58
CA ASN A 90 1.19 -0.19 24.67
C ASN A 90 -0.12 -0.79 25.21
N LYS A 91 -0.41 -2.06 24.92
CA LYS A 91 -1.58 -2.76 25.48
C LYS A 91 -1.40 -2.98 26.99
N ILE A 92 -0.24 -3.46 27.41
CA ILE A 92 0.08 -3.64 28.83
C ILE A 92 -0.01 -2.30 29.58
N LYS A 93 0.58 -1.23 29.04
CA LYS A 93 0.52 0.11 29.66
C LYS A 93 -0.91 0.62 29.84
N ARG A 94 -1.82 0.33 28.90
CA ARG A 94 -3.24 0.69 29.00
C ARG A 94 -4.06 -0.19 29.95
N THR A 95 -3.56 -1.36 30.32
CA THR A 95 -4.23 -2.29 31.23
C THR A 95 -3.72 -2.14 32.67
N ILE A 96 -2.50 -1.64 32.86
CA ILE A 96 -1.91 -1.38 34.18
C ILE A 96 -2.19 0.06 34.67
N SER A 97 -2.44 1.01 33.76
CA SER A 97 -2.94 2.36 34.08
C SER A 97 -4.46 2.37 34.22
#